data_AF-A0A3D3DZS6-F1
#
_entry.id   AF-A0A3D3DZS6-F1
#
_cell.length_a   1.000
_cell.length_b   1.000
_cell.length_c   1.000
_cell.angle_alpha   90.00
_cell.angle_beta   90.00
_cell.angle_gamma   90.00
#
_symmetry.space_group_name_H-M   'P 1'
#
loop_
_entity.id
_entity.type
_entity.pdbx_description
1 polymer ?
#
loop_
_entity_poly.entity_id
_entity_poly.type
_entity_poly.pdbx_seq_one_letter_code
_entity_poly.pdbx_strand_id
1 'polypeptide(L)'
;MKQTTNTRHILPLTALTALAFTANPAQAAITVVNQDFGVHPDTAGTLETIPHTVSFDAGAADKLIVTLNAETSGGTASITFDGDALTLVAGTTGAKNKGIYYLDNPFTGGAADLTFDMTSFGVVNGIGFGIVSIAGSLDGVESGNTAGGLSVDLTTTIADSFVVTTYSSNAGTIPTVPAGHTQLYTSGNIGSADGAAAYLNGVATGLQTITYGQGSPSGNQTSGAVFAPAPVPEPSSAALLGLGGLALILRRRK
;
A
#
# COMPACT_ATOMS: atom_id res chain seq x y z
N MET A 1 -58.89 8.01 -66.77
CA MET A 1 -58.84 7.80 -65.31
C MET A 1 -57.64 6.93 -65.00
N LYS A 2 -56.59 7.52 -64.39
CA LYS A 2 -55.32 6.86 -64.05
C LYS A 2 -55.36 6.54 -62.56
N GLN A 3 -55.26 5.27 -62.19
CA GLN A 3 -55.15 4.85 -60.80
C GLN A 3 -53.69 4.44 -60.56
N THR A 4 -52.91 5.35 -59.97
CA THR A 4 -51.52 5.11 -59.57
C THR A 4 -51.48 4.53 -58.16
N THR A 5 -50.92 3.33 -58.07
CA THR A 5 -50.54 2.59 -56.86
C THR A 5 -49.57 3.41 -56.02
N ASN A 6 -49.82 3.51 -54.72
CA ASN A 6 -48.91 4.17 -53.77
C ASN A 6 -48.54 3.16 -52.68
N THR A 7 -47.54 2.32 -52.98
CA THR A 7 -46.98 1.36 -52.02
C THR A 7 -46.00 2.10 -51.13
N ARG A 8 -46.40 2.43 -49.89
CA ARG A 8 -45.51 3.01 -48.89
C ARG A 8 -44.54 1.94 -48.39
N HIS A 9 -43.25 2.10 -48.72
CA HIS A 9 -42.18 1.35 -48.09
C HIS A 9 -41.99 1.84 -46.65
N ILE A 10 -42.42 1.02 -45.68
CA ILE A 10 -42.06 1.17 -44.28
C ILE A 10 -40.68 0.53 -44.13
N LEU A 11 -39.64 1.36 -43.94
CA LEU A 11 -38.31 0.91 -43.57
C LEU A 11 -38.33 0.39 -42.12
N PRO A 12 -37.87 -0.83 -41.84
CA PRO A 12 -37.74 -1.29 -40.46
C PRO A 12 -36.58 -0.53 -39.79
N LEU A 13 -36.89 0.14 -38.68
CA LEU A 13 -35.92 0.76 -37.79
C LEU A 13 -35.12 -0.38 -37.13
N THR A 14 -33.92 -0.65 -37.61
CA THR A 14 -32.99 -1.60 -36.99
C THR A 14 -32.59 -1.06 -35.62
N ALA A 15 -32.98 -1.80 -34.57
CA ALA A 15 -32.54 -1.54 -33.22
C ALA A 15 -31.04 -1.83 -33.13
N LEU A 16 -30.25 -0.78 -32.88
CA LEU A 16 -28.82 -0.90 -32.62
C LEU A 16 -28.66 -1.38 -31.17
N THR A 17 -28.46 -2.69 -30.98
CA THR A 17 -28.02 -3.25 -29.70
C THR A 17 -26.64 -2.72 -29.37
N ALA A 18 -26.55 -1.82 -28.39
CA ALA A 18 -25.28 -1.42 -27.81
C ALA A 18 -24.68 -2.63 -27.08
N LEU A 19 -23.60 -3.19 -27.60
CA LEU A 19 -22.73 -4.05 -26.80
C LEU A 19 -22.10 -3.16 -25.72
N ALA A 20 -22.56 -3.32 -24.48
CA ALA A 20 -21.82 -2.82 -23.33
C ALA A 20 -20.54 -3.65 -23.23
N PHE A 21 -19.44 -3.14 -23.78
CA PHE A 21 -18.11 -3.60 -23.39
C PHE A 21 -17.92 -3.18 -21.93
N THR A 22 -17.91 -4.14 -21.01
CA THR A 22 -17.31 -3.94 -19.69
C THR A 22 -15.80 -3.90 -19.91
N ALA A 23 -15.28 -2.76 -20.35
CA ALA A 23 -13.85 -2.51 -20.28
C ALA A 23 -13.51 -2.46 -18.78
N ASN A 24 -12.62 -3.36 -18.33
CA ASN A 24 -11.98 -3.13 -17.04
C ASN A 24 -11.15 -1.85 -17.21
N PRO A 25 -11.40 -0.79 -16.42
CA PRO A 25 -10.54 0.38 -16.48
C PRO A 25 -9.10 -0.06 -16.23
N ALA A 26 -8.17 0.46 -17.04
CA ALA A 26 -6.76 0.23 -16.81
C ALA A 26 -6.38 0.66 -15.38
N GLN A 27 -5.51 -0.08 -14.71
CA GLN A 27 -4.99 0.29 -13.38
C GLN A 27 -3.64 0.97 -13.51
N ALA A 28 -3.33 1.89 -12.59
CA ALA A 28 -2.00 2.47 -12.49
C ALA A 28 -1.08 1.41 -11.90
N ALA A 29 0.06 1.14 -12.53
CA ALA A 29 1.06 0.29 -11.90
C ALA A 29 1.59 1.02 -10.65
N ILE A 30 1.53 0.38 -9.49
CA ILE A 30 2.18 0.94 -8.30
C ILE A 30 3.69 0.97 -8.54
N THR A 31 4.34 2.08 -8.22
CA THR A 31 5.80 2.22 -8.28
C THR A 31 6.34 2.69 -6.93
N VAL A 32 7.51 2.19 -6.58
CA VAL A 32 8.25 2.68 -5.42
C VAL A 32 8.95 3.98 -5.82
N VAL A 33 8.68 5.04 -5.06
CA VAL A 33 9.26 6.38 -5.27
C VAL A 33 10.55 6.50 -4.47
N ASN A 34 10.49 6.20 -3.17
CA ASN A 34 11.66 6.20 -2.30
C ASN A 34 11.50 5.17 -1.17
N GLN A 35 12.61 4.82 -0.52
CA GLN A 35 12.63 3.92 0.62
C GLN A 35 13.82 4.24 1.53
N ASP A 36 13.62 4.02 2.83
CA ASP A 36 14.67 4.12 3.83
C ASP A 36 14.36 3.19 5.01
N PHE A 37 15.29 3.02 5.94
CA PHE A 37 15.10 2.19 7.11
C PHE A 37 16.03 2.60 8.23
N GLY A 38 15.72 2.14 9.44
CA GLY A 38 16.59 2.36 10.58
C GLY A 38 16.38 1.34 11.67
N VAL A 39 17.44 1.17 12.46
CA VAL A 39 17.41 0.42 13.71
C VAL A 39 18.04 1.31 14.76
N HIS A 40 17.29 1.56 15.82
CA HIS A 40 17.70 2.43 16.91
C HIS A 40 17.51 1.68 18.23
N PRO A 41 18.56 1.00 18.74
CA PRO A 41 18.55 0.47 20.09
C PRO A 41 18.38 1.62 21.08
N ASP A 42 17.54 1.47 22.09
CA ASP A 42 17.43 2.49 23.12
C ASP A 42 18.68 2.45 24.02
N THR A 43 19.27 3.62 24.24
CA THR A 43 20.38 3.77 25.17
C THR A 43 19.91 4.71 26.27
N ALA A 44 19.60 4.16 27.44
CA ALA A 44 19.25 4.88 28.67
C ALA A 44 17.84 5.51 28.74
N GLY A 45 16.81 4.86 28.18
CA GLY A 45 15.40 5.24 28.37
C GLY A 45 14.98 6.48 27.58
N THR A 46 15.64 6.71 26.45
CA THR A 46 15.45 7.94 25.65
C THR A 46 14.18 7.89 24.82
N LEU A 47 13.81 6.72 24.31
CA LEU A 47 12.63 6.57 23.45
C LEU A 47 11.30 6.76 24.21
N GLU A 48 11.27 6.48 25.51
CA GLU A 48 10.12 6.69 26.38
C GLU A 48 9.94 8.18 26.76
N THR A 49 10.93 9.02 26.49
CA THR A 49 10.94 10.42 26.93
C THR A 49 11.07 11.42 25.79
N ILE A 50 11.71 11.05 24.69
CA ILE A 50 12.01 11.90 23.55
C ILE A 50 11.62 11.15 22.27
N PRO A 51 10.69 11.70 21.45
CA PRO A 51 10.38 11.14 20.15
C PRO A 51 11.62 11.02 19.25
N HIS A 52 11.72 9.92 18.52
CA HIS A 52 12.81 9.70 17.57
C HIS A 52 12.43 10.25 16.20
N THR A 53 13.26 11.12 15.62
CA THR A 53 12.98 11.73 14.31
C THR A 53 14.06 11.37 13.31
N VAL A 54 13.65 11.02 12.09
CA VAL A 54 14.51 10.88 10.91
C VAL A 54 14.04 11.82 9.80
N SER A 55 14.94 12.17 8.89
CA SER A 55 14.60 12.97 7.72
C SER A 55 14.36 12.07 6.53
N PHE A 56 13.22 12.20 5.86
CA PHE A 56 12.85 11.39 4.71
C PHE A 56 12.24 12.26 3.60
N ASP A 57 12.65 12.03 2.35
CA ASP A 57 12.03 12.64 1.17
C ASP A 57 11.09 11.64 0.52
N ALA A 58 9.78 11.87 0.65
CA ALA A 58 8.78 10.99 0.07
C ALA A 58 8.72 11.06 -1.47
N GLY A 59 9.32 12.08 -2.07
CA GLY A 59 9.19 12.38 -3.50
C GLY A 59 7.74 12.70 -3.88
N ALA A 60 7.42 12.57 -5.17
CA ALA A 60 6.05 12.70 -5.69
C ALA A 60 5.25 11.41 -5.47
N ALA A 61 5.05 11.03 -4.21
CA ALA A 61 4.33 9.83 -3.82
C ALA A 61 2.85 10.11 -3.52
N ASP A 62 2.00 9.12 -3.81
CA ASP A 62 0.58 9.12 -3.41
C ASP A 62 0.41 8.55 -2.00
N LYS A 63 1.39 7.79 -1.51
CA LYS A 63 1.33 7.15 -0.19
C LYS A 63 2.71 6.99 0.43
N LEU A 64 2.81 7.27 1.73
CA LEU A 64 3.93 6.90 2.59
C LEU A 64 3.51 5.73 3.47
N ILE A 65 4.36 4.71 3.61
CA ILE A 65 4.11 3.53 4.43
C ILE A 65 5.30 3.32 5.36
N VAL A 66 5.02 3.07 6.65
CA VAL A 66 6.03 2.89 7.69
C VAL A 66 5.73 1.63 8.49
N THR A 67 6.67 0.69 8.54
CA THR A 67 6.60 -0.45 9.47
C THR A 67 7.35 -0.10 10.75
N LEU A 68 6.82 -0.49 11.90
CA LEU A 68 7.50 -0.31 13.18
C LEU A 68 7.52 -1.61 13.97
N ASN A 69 8.71 -1.97 14.44
CA ASN A 69 8.96 -3.05 15.38
C ASN A 69 9.65 -2.48 16.61
N ALA A 70 9.27 -2.95 17.78
CA ALA A 70 9.87 -2.51 19.03
C ALA A 70 9.65 -3.56 20.11
N GLU A 71 10.63 -3.74 20.99
CA GLU A 71 10.40 -4.41 22.27
C GLU A 71 9.92 -3.39 23.29
N THR A 72 8.67 -3.53 23.75
CA THR A 72 8.05 -2.53 24.63
C THR A 72 7.20 -3.15 25.74
N SER A 73 6.81 -2.32 26.71
CA SER A 73 5.75 -2.62 27.66
C SER A 73 4.61 -1.59 27.56
N GLY A 74 3.36 -2.07 27.47
CA GLY A 74 2.18 -1.21 27.34
C GLY A 74 2.16 -0.39 26.05
N GLY A 75 1.49 0.77 26.08
CA GLY A 75 1.60 1.86 25.11
C GLY A 75 1.04 1.65 23.70
N THR A 76 1.08 2.71 22.90
CA THR A 76 0.77 2.72 21.46
C THR A 76 1.65 3.77 20.79
N ALA A 77 2.28 3.41 19.67
CA ALA A 77 3.14 4.33 18.95
C ALA A 77 2.29 5.33 18.16
N SER A 78 2.72 6.59 18.17
CA SER A 78 2.22 7.63 17.26
C SER A 78 3.33 7.96 16.27
N ILE A 79 2.99 8.04 14.99
CA ILE A 79 3.97 8.37 13.94
C ILE A 79 3.42 9.56 13.15
N THR A 80 4.26 10.56 12.92
CA THR A 80 3.90 11.75 12.12
C THR A 80 4.94 12.00 11.04
N PHE A 81 4.52 12.49 9.88
CA PHE A 81 5.39 12.96 8.80
C PHE A 81 5.05 14.40 8.45
N ASP A 82 6.02 15.31 8.55
CA ASP A 82 5.80 16.76 8.43
C ASP A 82 4.69 17.30 9.36
N GLY A 83 4.54 16.66 10.54
CA GLY A 83 3.50 16.97 11.51
C GLY A 83 2.14 16.29 11.26
N ASP A 84 1.91 15.70 10.09
CA ASP A 84 0.69 14.95 9.78
C ASP A 84 0.75 13.54 10.36
N ALA A 85 -0.30 13.14 11.07
CA ALA A 85 -0.37 11.82 11.69
C ALA A 85 -0.58 10.72 10.65
N LEU A 86 0.24 9.67 10.73
CA LEU A 86 0.03 8.45 9.97
C LEU A 86 -1.10 7.63 10.60
N THR A 87 -1.88 6.97 9.74
CA THR A 87 -2.94 6.05 10.13
C THR A 87 -2.37 4.65 10.33
N LEU A 88 -2.64 4.05 11.49
CA LEU A 88 -2.32 2.64 11.75
C LEU A 88 -3.23 1.73 10.90
N VAL A 89 -2.63 0.80 10.15
CA VAL A 89 -3.36 -0.25 9.44
C VAL A 89 -3.95 -1.22 10.46
N ALA A 90 -5.27 -1.33 10.48
CA ALA A 90 -5.99 -2.25 11.37
C ALA A 90 -5.49 -3.69 11.21
N GLY A 91 -5.30 -4.38 12.34
CA GLY A 91 -4.86 -5.78 12.35
C GLY A 91 -3.36 -6.00 12.18
N THR A 92 -2.53 -4.95 12.08
CA THR A 92 -1.06 -5.10 11.89
C THR A 92 -0.24 -5.01 13.18
N THR A 93 -0.90 -4.80 14.33
CA THR A 93 -0.24 -4.73 15.64
C THR A 93 -0.09 -6.12 16.26
N GLY A 94 1.06 -6.34 16.89
CA GLY A 94 1.39 -7.48 17.73
C GLY A 94 2.15 -7.08 18.99
N ALA A 95 2.74 -8.06 19.66
CA ALA A 95 3.56 -7.87 20.85
C ALA A 95 4.83 -7.06 20.54
N LYS A 96 5.45 -7.30 19.38
CA LYS A 96 6.68 -6.59 18.94
C LYS A 96 6.49 -5.83 17.64
N ASN A 97 5.63 -6.29 16.75
CA ASN A 97 5.20 -5.49 15.60
C ASN A 97 4.29 -4.37 16.15
N LYS A 98 4.76 -3.12 16.16
CA LYS A 98 3.96 -1.97 16.64
C LYS A 98 2.97 -1.48 15.59
N GLY A 99 3.10 -1.96 14.36
CA GLY A 99 2.13 -1.78 13.31
C GLY A 99 2.77 -1.49 11.97
N ILE A 100 1.92 -1.45 10.96
CA ILE A 100 2.18 -0.82 9.68
C ILE A 100 1.30 0.42 9.64
N TYR A 101 1.90 1.56 9.34
CA TYR A 101 1.27 2.87 9.32
C TYR A 101 1.32 3.41 7.89
N TYR A 102 0.36 4.24 7.51
CA TYR A 102 0.37 4.91 6.22
C TYR A 102 -0.12 6.36 6.29
N LEU A 103 0.30 7.16 5.33
CA LEU A 103 -0.22 8.51 5.08
C LEU A 103 -0.53 8.62 3.59
N ASP A 104 -1.77 8.97 3.28
CA ASP A 104 -2.19 9.31 1.92
C ASP A 104 -1.74 10.73 1.58
N ASN A 105 -1.29 10.95 0.36
CA ASN A 105 -0.83 12.25 -0.16
C ASN A 105 0.22 12.92 0.78
N PRO A 106 1.35 12.24 1.09
CA PRO A 106 2.36 12.78 1.99
C PRO A 106 2.98 14.07 1.44
N PHE A 107 3.60 14.87 2.31
CA PHE A 107 4.37 16.04 1.89
C PHE A 107 5.42 15.68 0.81
N THR A 108 5.41 16.43 -0.31
CA THR A 108 6.28 16.19 -1.47
C THR A 108 7.26 17.34 -1.75
N GLY A 109 7.44 18.26 -0.81
CA GLY A 109 8.30 19.46 -0.98
C GLY A 109 9.79 19.21 -0.72
N GLY A 110 10.21 17.96 -0.65
CA GLY A 110 11.56 17.52 -0.31
C GLY A 110 11.59 16.73 1.01
N ALA A 111 12.76 16.67 1.63
CA ALA A 111 12.91 15.97 2.91
C ALA A 111 12.15 16.66 4.04
N ALA A 112 11.38 15.88 4.80
CA ALA A 112 10.66 16.32 5.99
C ALA A 112 10.88 15.36 7.16
N ASP A 113 10.45 15.77 8.34
CA ASP A 113 10.62 15.01 9.58
C ASP A 113 9.59 13.88 9.66
N LEU A 114 10.10 12.64 9.79
CA LEU A 114 9.33 11.47 10.20
C LEU A 114 9.63 11.18 11.67
N THR A 115 8.63 11.36 12.52
CA THR A 115 8.78 11.24 13.98
C THR A 115 8.04 10.02 14.50
N PHE A 116 8.75 9.21 15.28
CA PHE A 116 8.25 8.08 16.04
C PHE A 116 8.13 8.48 17.51
N ASP A 117 6.90 8.68 17.97
CA ASP A 117 6.59 8.96 19.37
C ASP A 117 6.24 7.66 20.11
N MET A 118 7.14 7.29 21.01
CA MET A 118 7.05 6.11 21.87
C MET A 118 6.85 6.49 23.35
N THR A 119 6.49 7.73 23.65
CA THR A 119 6.42 8.25 25.03
C THR A 119 5.24 7.69 25.85
N SER A 120 4.27 7.04 25.19
CA SER A 120 3.16 6.36 25.86
C SER A 120 3.50 4.97 26.41
N PHE A 121 4.69 4.45 26.08
CA PHE A 121 5.16 3.15 26.53
C PHE A 121 5.86 3.26 27.89
N GLY A 122 5.75 2.21 28.71
CA GLY A 122 6.46 2.15 29.99
C GLY A 122 7.94 1.78 29.87
N VAL A 123 8.27 1.00 28.83
CA VAL A 123 9.63 0.57 28.47
C VAL A 123 9.68 0.44 26.95
N VAL A 124 10.78 0.85 26.33
CA VAL A 124 11.12 0.70 24.92
C VAL A 124 12.61 0.37 24.84
N ASN A 125 12.95 -0.90 24.57
CA ASN A 125 14.37 -1.30 24.49
C ASN A 125 15.04 -0.94 23.16
N GLY A 126 14.24 -0.55 22.16
CA GLY A 126 14.68 -0.14 20.85
C GLY A 126 13.57 -0.22 19.81
N ILE A 127 13.84 0.34 18.64
CA ILE A 127 12.96 0.31 17.49
C ILE A 127 13.71 -0.17 16.23
N GLY A 128 13.00 -0.87 15.37
CA GLY A 128 13.37 -1.12 13.98
C GLY A 128 12.23 -0.65 13.08
N PHE A 129 12.56 0.07 12.02
CA PHE A 129 11.56 0.62 11.12
C PHE A 129 12.01 0.54 9.66
N GLY A 130 11.01 0.43 8.79
CA GLY A 130 11.16 0.48 7.34
C GLY A 130 10.19 1.51 6.79
N ILE A 131 10.63 2.28 5.80
CA ILE A 131 9.91 3.40 5.21
C ILE A 131 9.88 3.15 3.71
N VAL A 132 8.71 3.27 3.10
CA VAL A 132 8.55 3.21 1.65
C VAL A 132 7.47 4.19 1.21
N SER A 133 7.78 5.01 0.21
CA SER A 133 6.80 5.85 -0.47
C SER A 133 6.50 5.28 -1.85
N ILE A 134 5.23 5.30 -2.23
CA ILE A 134 4.74 4.71 -3.48
C ILE A 134 3.83 5.68 -4.24
N ALA A 135 3.81 5.56 -5.56
CA ALA A 135 2.87 6.22 -6.46
C ALA A 135 1.98 5.19 -7.16
N GLY A 136 0.86 5.63 -7.70
CA GLY A 136 -0.17 4.80 -8.34
C GLY A 136 -1.08 4.06 -7.37
N SER A 137 -1.14 4.44 -6.09
CA SER A 137 -1.97 3.74 -5.09
C SER A 137 -3.28 4.48 -4.82
N LEU A 138 -4.35 3.73 -4.51
CA LEU A 138 -5.58 4.29 -3.96
C LEU A 138 -5.37 4.86 -2.56
N ASP A 139 -6.16 5.88 -2.19
CA ASP A 139 -6.27 6.31 -0.79
C ASP A 139 -6.68 5.14 0.12
N GLY A 140 -6.14 5.14 1.34
CA GLY A 140 -6.43 4.12 2.34
C GLY A 140 -5.60 2.84 2.20
N VAL A 141 -6.10 1.78 2.82
CA VAL A 141 -5.48 0.45 2.84
C VAL A 141 -6.55 -0.59 2.49
N GLU A 142 -6.18 -1.59 1.72
CA GLU A 142 -7.11 -2.63 1.31
C GLU A 142 -7.35 -3.62 2.45
N SER A 143 -6.28 -4.12 3.06
CA SER A 143 -6.35 -5.03 4.20
C SER A 143 -5.08 -5.00 5.04
N GLY A 144 -5.20 -5.47 6.28
CA GLY A 144 -4.09 -5.70 7.18
C GLY A 144 -4.31 -6.96 8.00
N ASN A 145 -3.23 -7.67 8.33
CA ASN A 145 -3.29 -8.88 9.14
C ASN A 145 -2.02 -9.04 10.00
N THR A 146 -2.17 -9.81 11.07
CA THR A 146 -1.09 -10.23 11.98
C THR A 146 -1.32 -11.68 12.34
N ALA A 147 -0.25 -12.46 12.33
CA ALA A 147 -0.25 -13.84 12.76
C ALA A 147 0.95 -14.11 13.68
N GLY A 148 0.76 -15.03 14.63
CA GLY A 148 1.88 -15.63 15.34
C GLY A 148 2.64 -16.58 14.42
N GLY A 149 3.95 -16.66 14.59
CA GLY A 149 4.81 -17.49 13.75
C GLY A 149 5.53 -16.70 12.66
N LEU A 150 6.01 -17.45 11.65
CA LEU A 150 6.83 -16.92 10.55
C LEU A 150 6.01 -16.40 9.38
N SER A 151 4.73 -16.76 9.33
CA SER A 151 3.89 -16.56 8.16
C SER A 151 2.69 -15.69 8.48
N VAL A 152 2.29 -14.85 7.53
CA VAL A 152 1.02 -14.13 7.54
C VAL A 152 0.29 -14.36 6.22
N ASP A 153 -1.02 -14.52 6.32
CA ASP A 153 -1.91 -14.64 5.17
C ASP A 153 -2.52 -13.28 4.86
N LEU A 154 -2.41 -12.83 3.62
CA LEU A 154 -3.01 -11.60 3.12
C LEU A 154 -3.84 -11.91 1.88
N THR A 155 -5.04 -11.33 1.78
CA THR A 155 -5.87 -11.46 0.58
C THR A 155 -5.81 -10.16 -0.21
N THR A 156 -5.43 -10.26 -1.47
CA THR A 156 -5.49 -9.17 -2.46
C THR A 156 -6.73 -9.37 -3.34
N THR A 157 -7.56 -8.35 -3.44
CA THR A 157 -8.77 -8.33 -4.27
C THR A 157 -8.54 -7.60 -5.59
N ILE A 158 -7.47 -6.81 -5.67
CA ILE A 158 -7.06 -6.07 -6.87
C ILE A 158 -5.67 -6.57 -7.30
N ALA A 159 -5.52 -6.84 -8.61
CA ALA A 159 -4.23 -7.21 -9.17
C ALA A 159 -3.27 -6.02 -9.13
N ASP A 160 -1.97 -6.28 -9.25
CA ASP A 160 -0.92 -5.27 -9.19
C ASP A 160 -0.89 -4.49 -7.86
N SER A 161 -1.38 -5.13 -6.80
CA SER A 161 -1.34 -4.58 -5.44
C SER A 161 0.09 -4.54 -4.90
N PHE A 162 0.31 -3.64 -3.95
CA PHE A 162 1.54 -3.50 -3.21
C PHE A 162 1.37 -4.03 -1.80
N VAL A 163 2.30 -4.87 -1.36
CA VAL A 163 2.26 -5.50 -0.05
C VAL A 163 3.48 -5.11 0.75
N VAL A 164 3.26 -4.66 1.98
CA VAL A 164 4.32 -4.44 2.97
C VAL A 164 4.14 -5.43 4.10
N THR A 165 5.23 -6.05 4.53
CA THR A 165 5.23 -6.98 5.67
C THR A 165 6.33 -6.66 6.65
N THR A 166 6.13 -7.11 7.88
CA THR A 166 7.10 -6.98 8.95
C THR A 166 7.10 -8.25 9.80
N TYR A 167 8.26 -8.54 10.38
CA TYR A 167 8.52 -9.69 11.22
C TYR A 167 9.30 -9.28 12.46
N SER A 168 9.01 -9.94 13.58
CA SER A 168 9.82 -9.83 14.79
C SER A 168 9.88 -11.14 15.57
N SER A 169 10.93 -11.30 16.38
CA SER A 169 11.20 -12.53 17.15
C SER A 169 12.13 -12.28 18.32
N ASN A 170 12.29 -13.28 19.19
CA ASN A 170 13.29 -13.36 20.26
C ASN A 170 14.24 -14.54 20.02
N ALA A 171 14.68 -14.76 18.78
CA ALA A 171 15.59 -15.86 18.45
C ALA A 171 17.06 -15.48 18.68
N GLY A 172 17.39 -14.19 18.63
CA GLY A 172 18.77 -13.71 18.68
C GLY A 172 19.54 -14.02 17.39
N THR A 173 18.84 -14.09 16.26
CA THR A 173 19.41 -14.35 14.93
C THR A 173 18.76 -13.45 13.88
N ILE A 174 19.52 -13.08 12.85
CA ILE A 174 19.02 -12.18 11.80
C ILE A 174 17.95 -12.90 10.96
N PRO A 175 16.72 -12.38 10.88
CA PRO A 175 15.69 -12.93 10.01
C PRO A 175 16.04 -12.74 8.53
N THR A 176 15.54 -13.62 7.67
CA THR A 176 15.61 -13.46 6.21
C THR A 176 14.26 -13.09 5.64
N VAL A 177 14.25 -12.13 4.71
CA VAL A 177 13.03 -11.69 4.04
C VAL A 177 12.46 -12.80 3.13
N PRO A 178 11.13 -12.80 2.88
CA PRO A 178 10.52 -13.77 1.99
C PRO A 178 11.09 -13.68 0.56
N ALA A 179 11.15 -14.81 -0.14
CA ALA A 179 11.64 -14.85 -1.52
C ALA A 179 10.82 -13.91 -2.43
N GLY A 180 11.49 -13.23 -3.36
CA GLY A 180 10.87 -12.29 -4.28
C GLY A 180 10.51 -10.92 -3.69
N HIS A 181 10.61 -10.74 -2.36
CA HIS A 181 10.38 -9.44 -1.73
C HIS A 181 11.65 -8.59 -1.74
N THR A 182 11.47 -7.27 -1.80
CA THR A 182 12.55 -6.32 -1.55
C THR A 182 12.68 -6.11 -0.04
N GLN A 183 13.88 -6.32 0.48
CA GLN A 183 14.20 -6.03 1.88
C GLN A 183 14.18 -4.51 2.12
N LEU A 184 13.44 -4.08 3.15
CA LEU A 184 13.63 -2.76 3.77
C LEU A 184 14.75 -2.86 4.80
N TYR A 185 14.60 -3.77 5.77
CA TYR A 185 15.67 -4.05 6.73
C TYR A 185 15.58 -5.46 7.30
N THR A 186 16.70 -5.93 7.85
CA THR A 186 16.78 -7.10 8.73
C THR A 186 17.77 -6.80 9.85
N SER A 187 17.46 -7.21 11.07
CA SER A 187 18.32 -7.03 12.23
C SER A 187 18.10 -8.15 13.24
N GLY A 188 19.18 -8.61 13.86
CA GLY A 188 19.14 -9.51 15.02
C GLY A 188 19.11 -8.75 16.35
N ASN A 189 18.97 -7.41 16.32
CA ASN A 189 18.88 -6.59 17.51
C ASN A 189 18.14 -5.27 17.21
N ILE A 190 16.87 -5.18 17.59
CA ILE A 190 16.02 -3.98 17.58
C ILE A 190 15.67 -3.53 19.01
N GLY A 191 16.61 -3.72 19.94
CA GLY A 191 16.33 -3.63 21.38
C GLY A 191 16.07 -5.00 21.96
N SER A 192 17.06 -5.89 21.89
CA SER A 192 17.06 -7.29 22.37
C SER A 192 16.20 -8.30 21.58
N ALA A 193 15.26 -7.83 20.76
CA ALA A 193 14.53 -8.64 19.79
C ALA A 193 15.18 -8.63 18.39
N ASP A 194 14.76 -9.55 17.53
CA ASP A 194 15.03 -9.53 16.10
C ASP A 194 13.90 -8.80 15.34
N GLY A 195 14.21 -8.20 14.20
CA GLY A 195 13.24 -7.48 13.37
C GLY A 195 13.57 -7.56 11.88
N ALA A 196 12.54 -7.52 11.05
CA ALA A 196 12.69 -7.38 9.61
C ALA A 196 11.45 -6.72 9.00
N ALA A 197 11.64 -6.08 7.85
CA ALA A 197 10.55 -5.61 7.01
C ALA A 197 10.91 -5.74 5.54
N ALA A 198 9.90 -5.96 4.71
CA ALA A 198 10.04 -6.16 3.29
C ALA A 198 8.75 -5.78 2.57
N TYR A 199 8.85 -5.53 1.26
CA TYR A 199 7.68 -5.30 0.42
C TYR A 199 7.72 -6.15 -0.85
N LEU A 200 6.56 -6.32 -1.47
CA LEU A 200 6.38 -6.95 -2.78
C LEU A 200 5.44 -6.08 -3.61
N ASN A 201 5.83 -5.81 -4.85
CA ASN A 201 5.03 -5.05 -5.81
C ASN A 201 4.45 -5.97 -6.88
N GLY A 202 3.35 -5.57 -7.51
CA GLY A 202 2.75 -6.34 -8.61
C GLY A 202 2.06 -7.62 -8.13
N VAL A 203 1.47 -7.61 -6.93
CA VAL A 203 0.87 -8.81 -6.33
C VAL A 203 -0.44 -9.13 -7.03
N ALA A 204 -0.55 -10.37 -7.53
CA ALA A 204 -1.78 -10.87 -8.15
C ALA A 204 -2.91 -11.02 -7.13
N THR A 205 -4.16 -11.02 -7.60
CA THR A 205 -5.34 -11.27 -6.76
C THR A 205 -5.31 -12.66 -6.13
N GLY A 206 -5.77 -12.77 -4.88
CA GLY A 206 -5.97 -14.03 -4.17
C GLY A 206 -5.29 -14.04 -2.80
N LEU A 207 -5.29 -15.22 -2.19
CA LEU A 207 -4.57 -15.45 -0.93
C LEU A 207 -3.06 -15.54 -1.18
N GLN A 208 -2.31 -14.73 -0.44
CA GLN A 208 -0.85 -14.74 -0.40
C GLN A 208 -0.40 -15.15 1.00
N THR A 209 0.33 -16.26 1.09
CA THR A 209 1.01 -16.66 2.33
C THR A 209 2.45 -16.19 2.28
N ILE A 210 2.79 -15.19 3.08
CA ILE A 210 4.12 -14.58 3.10
C ILE A 210 4.86 -15.10 4.32
N THR A 211 6.04 -15.69 4.10
CA THR A 211 6.81 -16.40 5.13
C THR A 211 8.23 -15.86 5.25
N TYR A 212 8.58 -15.38 6.44
CA TYR A 212 9.96 -15.03 6.80
C TYR A 212 10.76 -16.29 7.16
N GLY A 213 12.07 -16.22 6.96
CA GLY A 213 12.99 -17.25 7.46
C GLY A 213 13.65 -16.81 8.76
N GLN A 214 13.77 -17.72 9.72
CA GLN A 214 14.63 -17.52 10.89
C GLN A 214 15.00 -18.87 11.52
N GLY A 215 16.22 -18.98 12.04
CA GLY A 215 16.62 -20.14 12.85
C GLY A 215 16.06 -20.04 14.26
N SER A 216 15.47 -21.14 14.76
CA SER A 216 14.95 -21.25 16.14
C SER A 216 14.06 -20.08 16.59
N PRO A 217 13.02 -19.71 15.81
CA PRO A 217 12.18 -18.56 16.14
C PRO A 217 11.48 -18.75 17.48
N SER A 218 11.34 -17.67 18.25
CA SER A 218 10.67 -17.69 19.55
C SER A 218 9.85 -16.42 19.78
N GLY A 219 8.63 -16.56 20.29
CA GLY A 219 7.73 -15.43 20.54
C GLY A 219 7.52 -14.53 19.31
N ASN A 220 7.55 -15.13 18.13
CA ASN A 220 7.64 -14.44 16.85
C ASN A 220 6.28 -14.15 16.23
N GLN A 221 6.24 -13.08 15.43
CA GLN A 221 5.03 -12.59 14.78
C GLN A 221 5.35 -11.99 13.41
N THR A 222 4.45 -12.23 12.47
CA THR A 222 4.49 -11.63 11.13
C THR A 222 3.22 -10.81 10.93
N SER A 223 3.37 -9.61 10.41
CA SER A 223 2.26 -8.71 10.07
C SER A 223 2.40 -8.25 8.62
N GLY A 224 1.28 -7.90 7.99
CA GLY A 224 1.27 -7.45 6.61
C GLY A 224 0.11 -6.51 6.32
N ALA A 225 0.30 -5.65 5.32
CA ALA A 225 -0.70 -4.73 4.81
C ALA A 225 -0.70 -4.76 3.27
N VAL A 226 -1.88 -4.60 2.69
CA VAL A 226 -2.12 -4.58 1.24
C VAL A 226 -2.60 -3.20 0.83
N PHE A 227 -2.00 -2.64 -0.22
CA PHE A 227 -2.35 -1.36 -0.83
C PHE A 227 -2.71 -1.58 -2.29
N ALA A 228 -3.92 -1.16 -2.67
CA ALA A 228 -4.45 -1.36 -4.00
C ALA A 228 -3.99 -0.25 -4.97
N PRO A 229 -3.85 -0.56 -6.28
CA PRO A 229 -3.56 0.43 -7.29
C PRO A 229 -4.76 1.34 -7.58
N ALA A 230 -4.48 2.60 -7.91
CA ALA A 230 -5.46 3.56 -8.38
C ALA A 230 -5.99 3.20 -9.78
N PRO A 231 -7.30 3.33 -10.04
CA PRO A 231 -7.84 3.20 -11.38
C PRO A 231 -7.31 4.34 -12.26
N VAL A 232 -6.85 4.03 -13.47
CA VAL A 232 -6.55 5.02 -14.51
C VAL A 232 -7.88 5.44 -15.12
N PRO A 233 -8.26 6.73 -15.06
CA PRO A 233 -9.46 7.19 -15.74
C PRO A 233 -9.38 6.85 -17.23
N GLU A 234 -10.39 6.16 -17.77
CA GLU A 234 -10.43 5.94 -19.22
C GLU A 234 -10.50 7.29 -19.95
N PRO A 235 -9.79 7.44 -21.09
CA PRO A 235 -10.02 8.60 -21.94
C PRO A 235 -11.48 8.57 -22.38
N SER A 236 -12.26 9.54 -21.88
CA SER A 236 -13.72 9.55 -22.01
C SER A 236 -14.16 9.19 -23.44
N SER A 237 -14.76 8.02 -23.62
CA SER A 237 -15.33 7.60 -24.90
C SER A 237 -16.47 8.55 -25.35
N ALA A 238 -16.95 9.41 -24.46
CA ALA A 238 -17.85 10.53 -24.76
C ALA A 238 -17.23 11.56 -25.71
N ALA A 239 -15.92 11.83 -25.64
CA ALA A 239 -15.24 12.73 -26.58
C ALA A 239 -15.14 12.11 -27.98
N LEU A 240 -14.92 10.79 -28.07
CA LEU A 240 -14.81 10.06 -29.34
C LEU A 240 -16.18 9.85 -30.01
N LEU A 241 -17.24 9.59 -29.23
CA LEU A 241 -18.63 9.57 -29.72
C LEU A 241 -19.11 10.98 -30.09
N GLY A 242 -18.70 12.01 -29.36
CA GLY A 242 -18.98 13.41 -29.68
C GLY A 242 -18.36 13.85 -31.01
N LEU A 243 -17.09 13.51 -31.26
CA LEU A 243 -16.43 13.80 -32.54
C LEU A 243 -16.93 12.91 -33.68
N GLY A 244 -17.15 11.61 -33.43
CA GLY A 244 -17.68 10.68 -34.43
C GLY A 244 -19.11 11.03 -34.86
N GLY A 245 -19.96 11.44 -33.91
CA GLY A 245 -21.30 11.95 -34.17
C GLY A 245 -21.30 13.27 -34.93
N LEU A 246 -20.41 14.21 -34.57
CA LEU A 246 -20.30 15.50 -35.24
C LEU A 246 -19.76 15.34 -36.68
N ALA A 247 -18.79 14.45 -36.91
CA ALA A 247 -18.28 14.13 -38.25
C ALA A 247 -19.36 13.51 -39.14
N LEU A 248 -20.25 12.68 -38.59
CA LEU A 248 -21.38 12.10 -39.32
C LEU A 248 -22.46 13.13 -39.66
N ILE A 249 -22.73 14.08 -38.75
CA ILE A 249 -23.68 15.18 -38.97
C ILE A 249 -23.14 16.16 -40.02
N LEU A 250 -21.84 16.48 -40.00
CA LEU A 250 -21.20 17.34 -40.98
C LEU A 250 -21.12 16.71 -42.37
N ARG A 251 -20.99 15.37 -42.46
CA ARG A 251 -20.99 14.64 -43.75
C ARG A 251 -22.37 14.56 -44.42
N ARG A 252 -23.47 14.66 -43.67
CA ARG A 252 -24.85 14.65 -44.20
C ARG A 252 -25.32 16.01 -44.74
N ARG A 253 -24.55 17.08 -44.56
CA ARG A 253 -24.90 18.44 -45.00
C ARG A 253 -24.21 18.88 -46.30
N LYS A 254 -23.66 17.96 -47.09
CA LYS A 254 -23.17 18.21 -48.45
C LYS A 254 -24.09 17.58 -49.48
#